data_AF-A0A5N6T8M2-F1
#
_entry.id   AF-A0A5N6T8M2-F1
#
_cell.length_a   1.000
_cell.length_b   1.000
_cell.length_c   1.000
_cell.angle_alpha   90.00
_cell.angle_beta   90.00
_cell.angle_gamma   90.00
#
_symmetry.space_group_name_H-M   'P 1'
#
loop_
_entity.id
_entity.type
_entity.pdbx_description
1 polymer ?
#
loop_
_entity_poly.entity_id
_entity_poly.type
_entity_poly.pdbx_seq_one_letter_code
_entity_poly.pdbx_strand_id
1 'polypeptide(L)'
;MGARTRRQQAALAAQSDSNESPAGNGTVEKSPTKTRTSGKKEVKENVYLFAPNLIGYLRVVLTMASLYYMPLHPRTCSLLYSVSCLLDALDGYAARYFNQSTTFGAVLDMVTDRCTTACLLVFLSSAWPRWSIVFQSLIALDMASHYMHMYATLSMGGSGQSHKKIDSSRSWILYQYYNSKTVLFICCALNELFFIGLYLLSFSSPILSPSLLQPVPGSGADAAQPVSTDSFASPWSAGALEMARANKIDSTWPWIITGISAPVMALKQIINVVQLVKASNWLVEGDIANRRALRGKKN
;
A
#
# COMPACT_ATOMS: atom_id res chain seq x y z
N MET A 1 28.54 31.80 -26.01
CA MET A 1 27.15 32.09 -25.56
C MET A 1 26.65 30.87 -24.79
N GLY A 2 26.68 30.92 -23.47
CA GLY A 2 26.32 29.78 -22.61
C GLY A 2 24.84 29.82 -22.23
N ALA A 3 24.11 28.73 -22.50
CA ALA A 3 22.72 28.55 -22.13
C ALA A 3 22.55 28.58 -20.60
N ARG A 4 21.77 29.53 -20.09
CA ARG A 4 21.46 29.67 -18.67
C ARG A 4 20.32 28.73 -18.29
N THR A 5 20.46 28.05 -17.15
CA THR A 5 19.52 27.04 -16.66
C THR A 5 18.25 27.66 -16.05
N ARG A 6 17.13 26.92 -16.10
CA ARG A 6 15.77 27.31 -15.62
C ARG A 6 15.73 27.94 -14.22
N ARG A 7 16.67 27.63 -13.33
CA ARG A 7 16.78 28.23 -11.99
C ARG A 7 17.21 29.71 -12.01
N GLN A 8 18.03 30.13 -12.97
CA GLN A 8 18.45 31.54 -13.10
C GLN A 8 17.32 32.43 -13.63
N GLN A 9 16.41 31.89 -14.46
CA GLN A 9 15.23 32.62 -14.91
C GLN A 9 14.19 32.79 -13.80
N ALA A 10 14.00 31.78 -12.94
CA ALA A 10 13.08 31.86 -11.81
C ALA A 10 13.55 32.85 -10.72
N ALA A 11 14.86 32.97 -10.49
CA ALA A 11 15.42 33.93 -9.52
C ALA A 11 15.29 35.40 -9.97
N LEU A 12 15.36 35.67 -11.28
CA LEU A 12 15.15 37.02 -11.83
C LEU A 12 13.68 37.43 -11.81
N ALA A 13 12.75 36.49 -12.03
CA ALA A 13 11.31 36.75 -11.93
C ALA A 13 10.85 37.04 -10.50
N ALA A 14 11.55 36.52 -9.49
CA ALA A 14 11.24 36.76 -8.08
C ALA A 14 11.83 38.07 -7.52
N GLN A 15 12.77 38.71 -8.23
CA GLN A 15 13.39 39.98 -7.81
C GLN A 15 12.65 41.23 -8.31
N SER A 16 11.66 41.10 -9.20
CA SER A 16 10.88 42.23 -9.69
C SER A 16 9.64 42.58 -8.86
N ASP A 17 9.32 41.81 -7.81
CA ASP A 17 8.02 41.86 -7.12
C ASP A 17 8.07 42.32 -5.66
N SER A 18 9.17 42.95 -5.22
CA SER A 18 9.24 43.50 -3.85
C SER A 18 9.95 44.84 -3.79
N ASN A 19 9.24 45.89 -4.17
CA ASN A 19 9.42 47.21 -3.59
C ASN A 19 8.14 48.01 -3.85
N GLU A 20 7.30 48.19 -2.82
CA GLU A 20 6.70 49.50 -2.51
C GLU A 20 5.67 49.43 -1.37
N SER A 21 5.87 50.30 -0.38
CA SER A 21 4.86 51.00 0.42
C SER A 21 5.56 52.04 1.30
N PRO A 22 4.89 53.09 1.83
CA PRO A 22 3.64 53.74 1.39
C PRO A 22 3.71 55.29 1.45
N ALA A 23 2.86 56.02 0.71
CA ALA A 23 2.31 57.34 1.09
C ALA A 23 1.39 57.94 0.02
N GLY A 24 0.31 58.63 0.45
CA GLY A 24 -0.23 59.79 -0.27
C GLY A 24 -1.67 59.68 -0.80
N ASN A 25 -2.57 60.45 -0.19
CA ASN A 25 -3.94 60.75 -0.63
C ASN A 25 -4.03 61.28 -2.08
N GLY A 26 -5.18 61.01 -2.74
CA GLY A 26 -5.81 61.97 -3.66
C GLY A 26 -6.02 61.53 -5.11
N THR A 27 -7.30 61.35 -5.46
CA THR A 27 -7.96 61.70 -6.75
C THR A 27 -7.46 61.14 -8.09
N VAL A 28 -8.30 60.25 -8.65
CA VAL A 28 -8.75 60.07 -10.06
C VAL A 28 -7.85 60.59 -11.19
N GLU A 29 -7.29 59.69 -12.01
CA GLU A 29 -7.41 59.76 -13.49
C GLU A 29 -7.01 58.47 -14.25
N LYS A 30 -7.89 58.11 -15.20
CA LYS A 30 -7.73 57.40 -16.49
C LYS A 30 -6.97 56.07 -16.60
N SER A 31 -7.72 55.06 -17.07
CA SER A 31 -7.25 53.76 -17.58
C SER A 31 -6.14 53.85 -18.64
N PRO A 32 -5.24 52.83 -18.68
CA PRO A 32 -4.59 52.42 -19.91
C PRO A 32 -5.04 51.00 -20.33
N THR A 33 -5.62 50.96 -21.53
CA THR A 33 -5.44 49.97 -22.61
C THR A 33 -5.19 48.50 -22.22
N LYS A 34 -6.23 47.67 -22.37
CA LYS A 34 -6.14 46.21 -22.39
C LYS A 34 -5.33 45.73 -23.61
N THR A 35 -4.07 45.36 -23.39
CA THR A 35 -3.34 44.49 -24.31
C THR A 35 -3.97 43.10 -24.26
N ARG A 36 -4.69 42.69 -25.31
CA ARG A 36 -5.20 41.32 -25.50
C ARG A 36 -4.02 40.36 -25.65
N THR A 37 -3.52 39.79 -24.57
CA THR A 37 -2.71 38.57 -24.64
C THR A 37 -3.61 37.43 -25.09
N SER A 38 -3.33 36.93 -26.29
CA SER A 38 -3.93 35.72 -26.86
C SER A 38 -3.73 34.56 -25.88
N GLY A 39 -4.81 34.10 -25.25
CA GLY A 39 -4.79 32.97 -24.34
C GLY A 39 -4.39 31.70 -25.09
N LYS A 40 -3.17 31.22 -24.85
CA LYS A 40 -2.87 29.80 -25.07
C LYS A 40 -3.86 29.03 -24.18
N LYS A 41 -4.79 28.28 -24.78
CA LYS A 41 -5.55 27.26 -24.04
C LYS A 41 -4.53 26.33 -23.40
N GLU A 42 -4.30 26.46 -22.10
CA GLU A 42 -3.60 25.44 -21.35
C GLU A 42 -4.37 24.13 -21.56
N VAL A 43 -3.73 23.18 -22.24
CA VAL A 43 -4.27 21.83 -22.35
C VAL A 43 -4.27 21.28 -20.93
N LYS A 44 -5.45 21.24 -20.31
CA LYS A 44 -5.62 20.75 -18.95
C LYS A 44 -5.32 19.26 -18.95
N GLU A 45 -4.12 18.88 -18.52
CA GLU A 45 -3.72 17.48 -18.41
C GLU A 45 -4.63 16.78 -17.41
N ASN A 46 -5.28 15.70 -17.84
CA ASN A 46 -6.14 14.92 -16.96
C ASN A 46 -5.34 13.77 -16.34
N VAL A 47 -4.75 14.05 -15.17
CA VAL A 47 -3.94 13.08 -14.42
C VAL A 47 -4.69 11.77 -14.15
N TYR A 48 -6.02 11.82 -13.96
CA TYR A 48 -6.83 10.62 -13.73
C TYR A 48 -6.80 9.62 -14.90
N LEU A 49 -6.58 10.11 -16.13
CA LEU A 49 -6.58 9.29 -17.34
C LEU A 49 -5.18 8.88 -17.80
N PHE A 50 -4.16 9.11 -16.97
CA PHE A 50 -2.82 8.64 -17.28
C PHE A 50 -2.79 7.11 -17.32
N ALA A 51 -2.02 6.56 -18.26
CA ALA A 51 -1.89 5.11 -18.46
C ALA A 51 -1.59 4.33 -17.15
N PRO A 52 -0.63 4.76 -16.29
CA PRO A 52 -0.40 4.08 -15.01
C PRO A 52 -1.62 4.10 -14.07
N ASN A 53 -2.38 5.20 -14.05
CA ASN A 53 -3.58 5.30 -13.19
C ASN A 53 -4.72 4.42 -13.69
N LEU A 54 -4.86 4.28 -15.02
CA LEU A 54 -5.83 3.35 -15.61
C LEU A 54 -5.49 1.89 -15.26
N ILE A 55 -4.19 1.53 -15.27
CA ILE A 55 -3.74 0.22 -14.80
C ILE A 55 -4.06 0.07 -13.30
N GLY A 56 -3.83 1.10 -12.48
CA GLY A 56 -4.22 1.12 -11.08
C GLY A 56 -5.72 0.88 -10.87
N TYR A 57 -6.60 1.48 -11.67
CA TYR A 57 -8.04 1.22 -11.60
C TYR A 57 -8.41 -0.21 -12.00
N LEU A 58 -7.77 -0.75 -13.03
CA LEU A 58 -7.93 -2.15 -13.41
C LEU A 58 -7.52 -3.08 -12.25
N ARG A 59 -6.44 -2.77 -11.53
CA ARG A 59 -6.02 -3.51 -10.33
C ARG A 59 -7.09 -3.50 -9.25
N VAL A 60 -7.69 -2.35 -8.96
CA VAL A 60 -8.80 -2.25 -8.01
C VAL A 60 -9.96 -3.17 -8.42
N VAL A 61 -10.33 -3.18 -9.70
CA VAL A 61 -11.40 -4.07 -10.22
C VAL A 61 -11.02 -5.54 -10.08
N LEU A 62 -9.78 -5.92 -10.41
CA LEU A 62 -9.28 -7.29 -10.27
C LEU A 62 -9.23 -7.73 -8.81
N THR A 63 -8.81 -6.85 -7.91
CA THR A 63 -8.85 -7.10 -6.46
C THR A 63 -10.29 -7.33 -6.02
N MET A 64 -11.24 -6.47 -6.39
CA MET A 64 -12.66 -6.67 -6.06
C MET A 64 -13.22 -7.99 -6.60
N ALA A 65 -12.87 -8.36 -7.83
CA ALA A 65 -13.22 -9.65 -8.41
C ALA A 65 -12.60 -10.82 -7.62
N SER A 66 -11.34 -10.69 -7.19
CA SER A 66 -10.68 -11.70 -6.35
C SER A 66 -11.40 -11.87 -5.01
N LEU A 67 -11.80 -10.77 -4.35
CA LEU A 67 -12.55 -10.80 -3.09
C LEU A 67 -13.91 -11.48 -3.24
N TYR A 68 -14.58 -11.28 -4.37
CA TYR A 68 -15.85 -11.95 -4.67
C TYR A 68 -15.69 -13.48 -4.76
N TYR A 69 -14.65 -13.96 -5.44
CA TYR A 69 -14.38 -15.39 -5.58
C TYR A 69 -13.69 -16.01 -4.35
N MET A 70 -13.15 -15.18 -3.46
CA MET A 70 -12.33 -15.58 -2.31
C MET A 70 -12.95 -16.67 -1.43
N PRO A 71 -14.24 -16.66 -1.08
CA PRO A 71 -14.79 -17.65 -0.15
C PRO A 71 -14.97 -19.04 -0.77
N LEU A 72 -15.16 -19.15 -2.09
CA LEU A 72 -15.65 -20.36 -2.74
C LEU A 72 -14.73 -20.92 -3.84
N HIS A 73 -14.00 -20.08 -4.57
CA HIS A 73 -13.24 -20.48 -5.75
C HIS A 73 -11.75 -20.13 -5.60
N PRO A 74 -10.99 -20.94 -4.83
CA PRO A 74 -9.61 -20.60 -4.48
C PRO A 74 -8.66 -20.48 -5.67
N ARG A 75 -8.83 -21.29 -6.73
CA ARG A 75 -8.00 -21.19 -7.93
C ARG A 75 -8.23 -19.87 -8.68
N THR A 76 -9.48 -19.48 -8.89
CA THR A 76 -9.85 -18.23 -9.58
C THR A 76 -9.46 -17.01 -8.76
N CYS A 77 -9.69 -17.04 -7.44
CA CYS A 77 -9.27 -15.98 -6.52
C CYS A 77 -7.76 -15.77 -6.59
N SER A 78 -6.95 -16.83 -6.39
CA SER A 78 -5.50 -16.72 -6.43
C SER A 78 -4.99 -16.23 -7.78
N LEU A 79 -5.59 -16.67 -8.90
CA LEU A 79 -5.21 -16.19 -10.23
C LEU A 79 -5.49 -14.68 -10.40
N LEU A 80 -6.70 -14.23 -10.08
CA LEU A 80 -7.06 -12.81 -10.17
C LEU A 80 -6.21 -11.94 -9.26
N TYR A 81 -5.96 -12.40 -8.04
CA TYR A 81 -5.09 -11.75 -7.06
C TYR A 81 -3.65 -11.64 -7.60
N SER A 82 -3.08 -12.74 -8.10
CA SER A 82 -1.72 -12.75 -8.67
C SER A 82 -1.60 -11.82 -9.89
N VAL A 83 -2.60 -11.78 -10.77
CA VAL A 83 -2.61 -10.82 -11.90
C VAL A 83 -2.65 -9.38 -11.39
N SER A 84 -3.47 -9.08 -10.37
CA SER A 84 -3.51 -7.74 -9.75
C SER A 84 -2.16 -7.33 -9.16
N CYS A 85 -1.45 -8.25 -8.49
CA CYS A 85 -0.11 -8.02 -7.98
C CYS A 85 0.96 -7.86 -9.08
N LEU A 86 0.83 -8.55 -10.22
CA LEU A 86 1.76 -8.36 -11.34
C LEU A 86 1.58 -7.01 -12.04
N LEU A 87 0.34 -6.51 -12.09
CA LEU A 87 0.02 -5.23 -12.68
C LEU A 87 0.58 -4.03 -11.89
N ASP A 88 0.88 -4.19 -10.59
CA ASP A 88 1.61 -3.20 -9.76
C ASP A 88 2.95 -2.82 -10.41
N ALA A 89 3.79 -3.82 -10.66
CA ALA A 89 5.08 -3.57 -11.29
C ALA A 89 4.95 -2.92 -12.68
N LEU A 90 3.85 -3.23 -13.39
CA LEU A 90 3.56 -2.68 -14.71
C LEU A 90 3.09 -1.23 -14.66
N ASP A 91 2.26 -0.82 -13.69
CA ASP A 91 1.86 0.58 -13.54
C ASP A 91 3.06 1.48 -13.18
N GLY A 92 3.94 1.02 -12.30
CA GLY A 92 5.15 1.74 -11.94
C GLY A 92 6.16 1.79 -13.08
N TYR A 93 6.22 0.75 -13.92
CA TYR A 93 7.02 0.75 -15.14
C TYR A 93 6.44 1.73 -16.18
N ALA A 94 5.13 1.69 -16.42
CA ALA A 94 4.44 2.58 -17.34
C ALA A 94 4.58 4.05 -16.92
N ALA A 95 4.45 4.36 -15.63
CA ALA A 95 4.63 5.71 -15.11
C ALA A 95 6.02 6.29 -15.44
N ARG A 96 7.07 5.46 -15.34
CA ARG A 96 8.44 5.84 -15.66
C ARG A 96 8.70 5.92 -17.16
N TYR A 97 8.17 4.99 -17.94
CA TYR A 97 8.35 4.94 -19.38
C TYR A 97 7.65 6.10 -20.09
N PHE A 98 6.41 6.40 -19.71
CA PHE A 98 5.62 7.51 -20.28
C PHE A 98 5.87 8.85 -19.59
N ASN A 99 6.76 8.92 -18.60
CA ASN A 99 7.02 10.11 -17.79
C ASN A 99 5.74 10.71 -17.17
N GLN A 100 4.83 9.84 -16.74
CA GLN A 100 3.50 10.14 -16.16
C GLN A 100 3.45 9.87 -14.64
N SER A 101 4.60 9.91 -13.97
CA SER A 101 4.68 9.75 -12.51
C SER A 101 4.01 10.93 -11.79
N THR A 102 3.01 10.64 -10.97
CA THR A 102 2.26 11.65 -10.20
C THR A 102 2.16 11.25 -8.74
N THR A 103 1.98 12.23 -7.85
CA THR A 103 1.75 11.98 -6.42
C THR A 103 0.46 11.19 -6.20
N PHE A 104 -0.59 11.50 -6.96
CA PHE A 104 -1.85 10.76 -6.93
C PHE A 104 -1.64 9.28 -7.30
N GLY A 105 -0.96 9.00 -8.42
CA GLY A 105 -0.70 7.62 -8.84
C GLY A 105 0.11 6.83 -7.81
N ALA A 106 1.14 7.45 -7.21
CA ALA A 106 1.94 6.82 -6.16
C ALA A 106 1.13 6.49 -4.89
N VAL A 107 0.20 7.37 -4.49
CA VAL A 107 -0.70 7.11 -3.35
C VAL A 107 -1.74 6.05 -3.70
N LEU A 108 -2.31 6.10 -4.91
CA LEU A 108 -3.29 5.12 -5.39
C LEU A 108 -2.71 3.71 -5.41
N ASP A 109 -1.51 3.55 -5.95
CA ASP A 109 -0.75 2.30 -5.97
C ASP A 109 -0.54 1.77 -4.55
N MET A 110 0.08 2.58 -3.68
CA MET A 110 0.34 2.22 -2.29
C MET A 110 -0.94 1.79 -1.55
N VAL A 111 -2.03 2.55 -1.68
CA VAL A 111 -3.30 2.23 -1.00
C VAL A 111 -3.90 0.94 -1.53
N THR A 112 -3.89 0.74 -2.85
CA THR A 112 -4.46 -0.46 -3.49
C THR A 112 -3.73 -1.72 -3.05
N ASP A 113 -2.40 -1.69 -2.97
CA ASP A 113 -1.58 -2.78 -2.41
C ASP A 113 -2.04 -3.16 -1.00
N ARG A 114 -2.02 -2.17 -0.09
CA ARG A 114 -2.29 -2.43 1.33
C ARG A 114 -3.71 -2.91 1.56
N CYS A 115 -4.69 -2.33 0.85
CA CYS A 115 -6.07 -2.79 0.91
C CYS A 115 -6.21 -4.24 0.41
N THR A 116 -5.54 -4.59 -0.69
CA THR A 116 -5.59 -5.94 -1.27
C THR A 116 -5.07 -6.98 -0.28
N THR A 117 -3.87 -6.78 0.28
CA THR A 117 -3.30 -7.70 1.28
C THR A 117 -4.11 -7.69 2.58
N ALA A 118 -4.60 -6.55 3.05
CA ALA A 118 -5.41 -6.48 4.27
C ALA A 118 -6.71 -7.28 4.14
N CYS A 119 -7.42 -7.20 3.02
CA CYS A 119 -8.62 -8.00 2.80
C CYS A 119 -8.33 -9.51 2.82
N LEU A 120 -7.21 -9.93 2.22
CA LEU A 120 -6.75 -11.32 2.28
C LEU A 120 -6.46 -11.77 3.72
N LEU A 121 -5.77 -10.94 4.51
CA LEU A 121 -5.46 -11.23 5.91
C LEU A 121 -6.71 -11.26 6.79
N VAL A 122 -7.72 -10.42 6.52
CA VAL A 122 -9.02 -10.47 7.20
C VAL A 122 -9.71 -11.81 6.91
N PHE A 123 -9.72 -12.26 5.66
CA PHE A 123 -10.24 -13.59 5.33
C PHE A 123 -9.48 -14.69 6.08
N LEU A 124 -8.14 -14.65 6.08
CA LEU A 124 -7.32 -15.61 6.83
C LEU A 124 -7.59 -15.59 8.33
N SER A 125 -7.82 -14.42 8.91
CA SER A 125 -8.22 -14.25 10.32
C SER A 125 -9.54 -14.96 10.63
N SER A 126 -10.51 -14.90 9.70
CA SER A 126 -11.78 -15.63 9.81
C SER A 126 -11.63 -17.14 9.56
N ALA A 127 -10.73 -17.54 8.68
CA ALA A 127 -10.47 -18.94 8.34
C ALA A 127 -9.67 -19.68 9.42
N TRP A 128 -8.84 -18.96 10.19
CA TRP A 128 -8.02 -19.51 11.27
C TRP A 128 -8.20 -18.67 12.54
N PRO A 129 -9.36 -18.74 13.23
CA PRO A 129 -9.69 -17.87 14.36
C PRO A 129 -8.66 -17.92 15.50
N ARG A 130 -7.99 -19.06 15.70
CA ARG A 130 -6.91 -19.24 16.70
C ARG A 130 -5.71 -18.31 16.46
N TRP A 131 -5.43 -17.99 15.21
CA TRP A 131 -4.31 -17.12 14.79
C TRP A 131 -4.79 -15.71 14.39
N SER A 132 -6.06 -15.39 14.63
CA SER A 132 -6.68 -14.10 14.27
C SER A 132 -5.89 -12.89 14.77
N ILE A 133 -5.38 -12.97 16.00
CA ILE A 133 -4.55 -11.91 16.62
C ILE A 133 -3.26 -11.64 15.84
N VAL A 134 -2.65 -12.68 15.24
CA VAL A 134 -1.44 -12.54 14.43
C VAL A 134 -1.78 -11.80 13.14
N PHE A 135 -2.84 -12.21 12.43
CA PHE A 135 -3.26 -11.53 11.20
C PHE A 135 -3.68 -10.08 11.44
N GLN A 136 -4.42 -9.80 12.52
CA GLN A 136 -4.78 -8.43 12.91
C GLN A 136 -3.54 -7.58 13.23
N SER A 137 -2.56 -8.16 13.93
CA SER A 137 -1.30 -7.47 14.23
C SER A 137 -0.49 -7.19 12.96
N LEU A 138 -0.48 -8.11 11.99
CA LEU A 138 0.17 -7.91 10.69
C LEU A 138 -0.47 -6.76 9.90
N ILE A 139 -1.81 -6.72 9.84
CA ILE A 139 -2.55 -5.62 9.21
C ILE A 139 -2.21 -4.29 9.89
N ALA A 140 -2.26 -4.24 11.23
CA ALA A 140 -1.98 -3.03 11.98
C ALA A 140 -0.53 -2.54 11.77
N LEU A 141 0.44 -3.46 11.80
CA LEU A 141 1.85 -3.14 11.60
C LEU A 141 2.12 -2.62 10.18
N ASP A 142 1.58 -3.28 9.16
CA ASP A 142 1.76 -2.88 7.76
C ASP A 142 1.13 -1.50 7.51
N MET A 143 -0.11 -1.29 7.95
CA MET A 143 -0.81 -0.02 7.82
C MET A 143 -0.09 1.11 8.58
N ALA A 144 0.29 0.89 9.84
CA ALA A 144 0.97 1.90 10.65
C ALA A 144 2.34 2.27 10.08
N SER A 145 3.15 1.28 9.69
CA SER A 145 4.50 1.51 9.16
C SER A 145 4.49 2.30 7.85
N HIS A 146 3.59 1.97 6.93
CA HIS A 146 3.46 2.67 5.65
C HIS A 146 2.81 4.05 5.82
N TYR A 147 1.75 4.16 6.63
CA TYR A 147 1.10 5.45 6.87
C TYR A 147 2.06 6.46 7.53
N MET A 148 2.79 6.03 8.55
CA MET A 148 3.77 6.88 9.23
C MET A 148 4.91 7.29 8.27
N HIS A 149 5.40 6.36 7.46
CA HIS A 149 6.46 6.63 6.48
C HIS A 149 6.02 7.59 5.38
N MET A 150 4.81 7.40 4.83
CA MET A 150 4.23 8.29 3.83
C MET A 150 4.04 9.69 4.41
N TYR A 151 3.44 9.81 5.60
CA TYR A 151 3.20 11.10 6.25
C TYR A 151 4.51 11.82 6.57
N ALA A 152 5.52 11.10 7.09
CA ALA A 152 6.85 11.64 7.31
C ALA A 152 7.47 12.16 6.00
N THR A 153 7.38 11.39 4.91
CA THR A 153 7.95 11.77 3.62
C THR A 153 7.27 13.00 3.01
N LEU A 154 5.94 13.09 3.11
CA LEU A 154 5.19 14.24 2.58
C LEU A 154 5.40 15.50 3.44
N SER A 155 5.38 15.37 4.76
CA SER A 155 5.50 16.50 5.69
C SER A 155 6.94 17.03 5.78
N MET A 156 7.93 16.12 5.75
CA MET A 156 9.35 16.47 5.91
C MET A 156 10.10 16.62 4.58
N GLY A 157 9.61 16.01 3.49
CA GLY A 157 10.26 16.04 2.17
C GLY A 157 10.36 17.43 1.54
N GLY A 158 9.50 18.38 1.95
CA GLY A 158 9.60 19.79 1.55
C GLY A 158 10.58 20.64 2.37
N SER A 159 11.04 20.16 3.54
CA SER A 159 11.79 20.96 4.52
C SER A 159 13.32 21.01 4.30
N GLY A 160 13.81 20.78 3.09
CA GLY A 160 15.23 21.00 2.74
C GLY A 160 16.26 20.14 3.48
N GLN A 161 15.84 19.17 4.30
CA GLN A 161 16.70 18.23 5.02
C GLN A 161 17.09 17.06 4.10
N SER A 162 17.60 17.37 2.90
CA SER A 162 17.88 16.37 1.86
C SER A 162 19.20 15.60 2.08
N HIS A 163 19.96 15.84 3.14
CA HIS A 163 21.26 15.19 3.34
C HIS A 163 21.62 14.97 4.81
N LYS A 164 20.79 14.25 5.58
CA LYS A 164 21.33 13.47 6.69
C LYS A 164 21.50 12.05 6.16
N LYS A 165 22.73 11.76 5.70
CA LYS A 165 23.16 10.45 5.20
C LYS A 165 22.49 9.38 6.05
N ILE A 166 21.66 8.56 5.42
CA ILE A 166 21.16 7.32 6.01
C ILE A 166 22.40 6.59 6.50
N ASP A 167 22.53 6.49 7.81
CA ASP A 167 23.74 6.06 8.48
C ASP A 167 24.24 4.74 7.90
N SER A 168 25.53 4.73 7.57
CA SER A 168 26.26 3.66 6.87
C SER A 168 26.42 2.39 7.73
N SER A 169 25.85 2.40 8.94
CA SER A 169 25.78 1.30 9.90
C SER A 169 24.51 0.44 9.73
N ARG A 170 24.05 0.23 8.48
CA ARG A 170 22.94 -0.70 8.22
C ARG A 170 23.46 -2.09 7.88
N SER A 171 22.77 -3.10 8.41
CA SER A 171 22.91 -4.49 7.96
C SER A 171 22.77 -4.56 6.44
N TRP A 172 23.68 -5.28 5.79
CA TRP A 172 23.77 -5.43 4.32
C TRP A 172 22.40 -5.74 3.68
N ILE A 173 21.59 -6.56 4.35
CA ILE A 173 20.25 -6.95 3.91
C ILE A 173 19.29 -5.76 3.76
N LEU A 174 19.35 -4.80 4.68
CA LEU A 174 18.46 -3.65 4.67
C LEU A 174 18.90 -2.64 3.61
N TYR A 175 20.20 -2.47 3.40
CA TYR A 175 20.71 -1.67 2.29
C TYR A 175 20.26 -2.23 0.95
N GLN A 176 20.41 -3.54 0.76
CA GLN A 176 20.04 -4.19 -0.48
C GLN A 176 18.53 -4.11 -0.77
N TYR A 177 17.69 -4.22 0.27
CA TYR A 177 16.23 -4.06 0.16
C TYR A 177 15.81 -2.69 -0.35
N TYR A 178 16.43 -1.61 0.16
CA TYR A 178 16.07 -0.24 -0.25
C TYR A 178 16.77 0.24 -1.53
N ASN A 179 17.92 -0.35 -1.88
CA ASN A 179 18.74 0.12 -3.00
C ASN A 179 18.47 -0.65 -4.31
N SER A 180 18.08 -1.93 -4.23
CA SER A 180 17.84 -2.76 -5.42
C SER A 180 16.36 -2.96 -5.69
N LYS A 181 15.87 -2.42 -6.81
CA LYS A 181 14.47 -2.59 -7.27
C LYS A 181 14.09 -4.06 -7.45
N THR A 182 15.02 -4.88 -7.93
CA THR A 182 14.82 -6.32 -8.12
C THR A 182 14.61 -7.02 -6.78
N VAL A 183 15.41 -6.68 -5.76
CA VAL A 183 15.27 -7.27 -4.42
C VAL A 183 13.98 -6.82 -3.75
N LEU A 184 13.63 -5.54 -3.88
CA LEU A 184 12.34 -5.03 -3.40
C LEU A 184 11.16 -5.80 -4.02
N PHE A 185 11.16 -5.94 -5.35
CA PHE A 185 10.12 -6.67 -6.07
C PHE A 185 10.05 -8.14 -5.65
N ILE A 186 11.18 -8.85 -5.60
CA ILE A 186 11.22 -10.26 -5.18
C ILE A 186 10.73 -10.41 -3.74
N CYS A 187 11.13 -9.53 -2.83
CA CYS A 187 10.67 -9.57 -1.44
C CYS A 187 9.17 -9.32 -1.32
N CYS A 188 8.62 -8.35 -2.06
CA CYS A 188 7.17 -8.12 -2.10
C CYS A 188 6.43 -9.30 -2.73
N ALA A 189 6.90 -9.81 -3.86
CA ALA A 189 6.30 -10.95 -4.55
C ALA A 189 6.28 -12.21 -3.66
N LEU A 190 7.38 -12.51 -2.96
CA LEU A 190 7.44 -13.65 -2.04
C LEU A 190 6.58 -13.42 -0.80
N ASN A 191 6.46 -12.19 -0.30
CA ASN A 191 5.54 -11.86 0.80
C ASN A 191 4.07 -12.11 0.38
N GLU A 192 3.66 -11.64 -0.79
CA GLU A 192 2.31 -11.92 -1.29
C GLU A 192 2.11 -13.41 -1.57
N LEU A 193 3.13 -14.08 -2.11
CA LEU A 193 3.10 -15.51 -2.37
C LEU A 193 2.93 -16.33 -1.07
N PHE A 194 3.52 -15.89 0.05
CA PHE A 194 3.29 -16.49 1.36
C PHE A 194 1.83 -16.43 1.78
N PHE A 195 1.19 -15.26 1.65
CA PHE A 195 -0.22 -15.11 2.01
C PHE A 195 -1.17 -15.85 1.06
N ILE A 196 -0.84 -15.91 -0.23
CA ILE A 196 -1.55 -16.77 -1.20
C ILE A 196 -1.38 -18.24 -0.81
N GLY A 197 -0.19 -18.67 -0.38
CA GLY A 197 0.07 -20.02 0.13
C GLY A 197 -0.80 -20.37 1.34
N LEU A 198 -0.83 -19.49 2.34
CA LEU A 198 -1.71 -19.63 3.51
C LEU A 198 -3.20 -19.66 3.13
N TYR A 199 -3.59 -18.82 2.16
CA TYR A 199 -4.95 -18.81 1.63
C TYR A 199 -5.29 -20.15 1.00
N LEU A 200 -4.46 -20.68 0.12
CA LEU A 200 -4.68 -21.99 -0.50
C LEU A 200 -4.69 -23.12 0.53
N LEU A 201 -3.84 -23.06 1.57
CA LEU A 201 -3.85 -24.03 2.68
C LEU A 201 -5.19 -24.04 3.43
N SER A 202 -5.88 -22.89 3.54
CA SER A 202 -7.20 -22.83 4.17
C SER A 202 -8.29 -23.63 3.43
N PHE A 203 -8.07 -23.96 2.14
CA PHE A 203 -8.96 -24.80 1.32
C PHE A 203 -8.47 -26.24 1.16
N SER A 204 -7.29 -26.52 1.70
CA SER A 204 -6.59 -27.79 1.54
C SER A 204 -6.52 -28.61 2.83
N SER A 205 -6.72 -27.97 3.99
CA SER A 205 -6.73 -28.67 5.28
C SER A 205 -7.80 -29.77 5.29
N PRO A 206 -7.41 -31.05 5.46
CA PRO A 206 -8.36 -32.14 5.68
C PRO A 206 -8.97 -32.08 7.10
N ILE A 207 -8.31 -31.35 8.00
CA ILE A 207 -8.79 -31.08 9.36
C ILE A 207 -9.71 -29.87 9.25
N LEU A 208 -11.01 -30.12 9.20
CA LEU A 208 -12.04 -29.16 9.54
C LEU A 208 -11.68 -28.52 10.89
N SER A 209 -12.01 -27.24 11.11
CA SER A 209 -11.85 -26.61 12.42
C SER A 209 -12.35 -27.58 13.50
N PRO A 210 -11.58 -27.85 14.57
CA PRO A 210 -11.97 -28.82 15.60
C PRO A 210 -13.39 -28.57 16.14
N SER A 211 -13.88 -27.34 16.04
CA SER A 211 -15.24 -26.92 16.39
C SER A 211 -16.36 -27.58 15.57
N LEU A 212 -16.10 -28.07 14.35
CA LEU A 212 -17.07 -28.81 13.54
C LEU A 212 -17.02 -30.34 13.77
N LEU A 213 -15.97 -30.82 14.43
CA LEU A 213 -15.80 -32.22 14.82
C LEU A 213 -16.25 -32.48 16.27
N GLN A 214 -16.53 -31.42 17.04
CA GLN A 214 -17.03 -31.56 18.39
C GLN A 214 -18.55 -31.79 18.37
N PRO A 215 -19.05 -32.89 18.95
CA PRO A 215 -20.48 -33.07 19.11
C PRO A 215 -21.04 -31.91 19.94
N VAL A 216 -22.13 -31.30 19.46
CA VAL A 216 -22.86 -30.29 20.23
C VAL A 216 -23.36 -30.98 21.51
N PRO A 217 -23.07 -30.46 22.71
CA PRO A 217 -23.55 -31.08 23.94
C PRO A 217 -25.08 -31.14 23.91
N GLY A 218 -25.64 -32.35 23.81
CA GLY A 218 -27.09 -32.58 23.73
C GLY A 218 -27.63 -32.95 22.35
N SER A 219 -26.84 -32.91 21.26
CA SER A 219 -27.23 -33.58 20.02
C SER A 219 -26.80 -35.04 20.10
N GLY A 220 -27.74 -35.98 20.17
CA GLY A 220 -27.48 -37.42 20.14
C GLY A 220 -26.96 -37.93 18.78
N ALA A 221 -26.12 -37.15 18.10
CA ALA A 221 -25.49 -37.50 16.84
C ALA A 221 -24.11 -38.13 17.12
N ASP A 222 -23.94 -39.37 16.70
CA ASP A 222 -22.65 -40.06 16.71
C ASP A 222 -21.61 -39.28 15.92
N ALA A 223 -20.42 -39.13 16.50
CA ALA A 223 -19.30 -38.31 16.03
C ALA A 223 -18.64 -38.78 14.70
N ALA A 224 -19.33 -39.61 13.91
CA ALA A 224 -18.75 -40.35 12.79
C ALA A 224 -19.37 -40.08 11.41
N GLN A 225 -20.38 -39.19 11.30
CA GLN A 225 -20.98 -38.86 10.00
C GLN A 225 -20.60 -37.44 9.55
N PRO A 226 -20.17 -37.24 8.29
CA PRO A 226 -19.89 -35.92 7.76
C PRO A 226 -21.18 -35.09 7.77
N VAL A 227 -21.17 -34.01 8.56
CA VAL A 227 -22.27 -33.04 8.67
C VAL A 227 -22.49 -32.40 7.30
N SER A 228 -23.58 -32.75 6.61
CA SER A 228 -23.90 -32.18 5.29
C SER A 228 -24.16 -30.67 5.41
N THR A 229 -23.81 -29.87 4.40
CA THR A 229 -24.02 -28.41 4.41
C THR A 229 -25.48 -28.01 4.66
N ASP A 230 -26.42 -28.89 4.34
CA ASP A 230 -27.87 -28.72 4.53
C ASP A 230 -28.30 -28.77 6.00
N SER A 231 -27.41 -29.21 6.90
CA SER A 231 -27.68 -29.24 8.35
C SER A 231 -27.30 -27.95 9.08
N PHE A 232 -26.76 -26.95 8.37
CA PHE A 232 -26.55 -25.61 8.93
C PHE A 232 -27.77 -24.72 8.69
N ALA A 233 -28.18 -23.99 9.74
CA ALA A 233 -29.31 -23.06 9.69
C ALA A 233 -29.15 -21.92 8.66
N SER A 234 -27.92 -21.63 8.21
CA SER A 234 -27.68 -20.70 7.11
C SER A 234 -26.50 -21.15 6.23
N PRO A 235 -26.60 -21.02 4.90
CA PRO A 235 -25.49 -21.28 3.97
C PRO A 235 -24.27 -20.38 4.19
N TRP A 236 -24.50 -19.22 4.83
CA TRP A 236 -23.48 -18.21 5.13
C TRP A 236 -22.89 -18.34 6.53
N SER A 237 -23.25 -19.38 7.28
CA SER A 237 -22.65 -19.63 8.59
C SER A 237 -21.17 -19.98 8.47
N ALA A 238 -20.39 -19.66 9.49
CA ALA A 238 -18.95 -19.99 9.51
C ALA A 238 -18.70 -21.49 9.27
N GLY A 239 -19.55 -22.36 9.85
CA GLY A 239 -19.49 -23.80 9.64
C GLY A 239 -19.83 -24.25 8.22
N ALA A 240 -20.89 -23.69 7.61
CA ALA A 240 -21.24 -23.99 6.23
C ALA A 240 -20.14 -23.55 5.24
N LEU A 241 -19.53 -22.38 5.47
CA LEU A 241 -18.40 -21.92 4.66
C LEU A 241 -17.15 -22.75 4.90
N GLU A 242 -16.84 -23.20 6.11
CA GLU A 242 -15.71 -24.11 6.34
C GLU A 242 -15.90 -25.45 5.61
N MET A 243 -17.10 -26.04 5.69
CA MET A 243 -17.44 -27.27 4.96
C MET A 243 -17.37 -27.08 3.45
N ALA A 244 -17.90 -25.97 2.93
CA ALA A 244 -17.84 -25.65 1.51
C ALA A 244 -16.42 -25.35 1.00
N ARG A 245 -15.45 -25.11 1.89
CA ARG A 245 -14.05 -24.84 1.54
C ARG A 245 -13.16 -26.08 1.59
N ALA A 246 -13.50 -27.05 2.42
CA ALA A 246 -12.68 -28.23 2.65
C ALA A 246 -12.41 -29.03 1.36
N ASN A 247 -11.20 -29.59 1.27
CA ASN A 247 -10.77 -30.54 0.23
C ASN A 247 -10.91 -30.06 -1.24
N LYS A 248 -10.77 -28.75 -1.50
CA LYS A 248 -10.82 -28.21 -2.88
C LYS A 248 -9.49 -28.31 -3.63
N ILE A 249 -8.36 -28.38 -2.91
CA ILE A 249 -7.01 -28.33 -3.45
C ILE A 249 -6.08 -29.30 -2.69
N ASP A 250 -5.12 -29.89 -3.40
CA ASP A 250 -4.02 -30.68 -2.82
C ASP A 250 -3.12 -29.81 -1.92
N SER A 251 -2.70 -30.35 -0.77
CA SER A 251 -1.95 -29.64 0.26
C SER A 251 -0.46 -29.52 -0.03
N THR A 252 0.09 -30.37 -0.90
CA THR A 252 1.54 -30.41 -1.14
C THR A 252 2.08 -29.08 -1.68
N TRP A 253 1.47 -28.55 -2.73
CA TRP A 253 1.93 -27.30 -3.36
C TRP A 253 1.78 -26.07 -2.45
N PRO A 254 0.63 -25.83 -1.80
CA PRO A 254 0.49 -24.73 -0.85
C PRO A 254 1.50 -24.77 0.31
N TRP A 255 1.82 -25.95 0.83
CA TRP A 255 2.86 -26.10 1.86
C TRP A 255 4.26 -25.73 1.36
N ILE A 256 4.64 -26.19 0.17
CA ILE A 256 5.94 -25.86 -0.45
C ILE A 256 6.05 -24.35 -0.65
N ILE A 257 5.02 -23.74 -1.25
CA ILE A 257 4.98 -22.31 -1.52
C ILE A 257 5.11 -21.51 -0.22
N THR A 258 4.35 -21.87 0.81
CA THR A 258 4.38 -21.21 2.12
C THR A 258 5.74 -21.40 2.80
N GLY A 259 6.33 -22.59 2.72
CA GLY A 259 7.64 -22.88 3.33
C GLY A 259 8.79 -22.10 2.69
N ILE A 260 8.82 -22.00 1.35
CA ILE A 260 9.87 -21.25 0.63
C ILE A 260 9.76 -19.74 0.89
N SER A 261 8.54 -19.22 0.99
CA SER A 261 8.30 -17.78 1.15
C SER A 261 8.32 -17.28 2.60
N ALA A 262 8.14 -18.18 3.58
CA ALA A 262 8.12 -17.86 5.02
C ALA A 262 9.32 -17.01 5.50
N PRO A 263 10.59 -17.32 5.17
CA PRO A 263 11.73 -16.51 5.62
C PRO A 263 11.66 -15.06 5.11
N VAL A 264 11.15 -14.86 3.90
CA VAL A 264 11.05 -13.55 3.27
C VAL A 264 9.88 -12.75 3.86
N MET A 265 8.76 -13.41 4.16
CA MET A 265 7.68 -12.78 4.90
C MET A 265 8.15 -12.31 6.29
N ALA A 266 8.88 -13.15 7.03
CA ALA A 266 9.42 -12.77 8.34
C ALA A 266 10.38 -11.58 8.24
N LEU A 267 11.28 -11.58 7.25
CA LEU A 267 12.16 -10.44 6.96
C LEU A 267 11.35 -9.18 6.65
N LYS A 268 10.28 -9.29 5.84
CA LYS A 268 9.42 -8.15 5.48
C LYS A 268 8.74 -7.55 6.71
N GLN A 269 8.30 -8.36 7.67
CA GLN A 269 7.70 -7.86 8.92
C GLN A 269 8.73 -7.12 9.78
N ILE A 270 9.97 -7.63 9.88
CA ILE A 270 11.07 -6.91 10.56
C ILE A 270 11.31 -5.55 9.89
N ILE A 271 11.31 -5.51 8.55
CA ILE A 271 11.49 -4.26 7.80
C ILE A 271 10.34 -3.28 8.11
N ASN A 272 9.09 -3.74 8.16
CA ASN A 272 7.95 -2.90 8.49
C ASN A 272 8.08 -2.29 9.91
N VAL A 273 8.54 -3.06 10.91
CA VAL A 273 8.85 -2.53 12.26
C VAL A 273 9.95 -1.46 12.19
N VAL A 274 11.05 -1.75 11.51
CA VAL A 274 12.18 -0.82 11.38
C VAL A 274 11.75 0.46 10.65
N GLN A 275 10.89 0.35 9.65
CA GLN A 275 10.34 1.47 8.90
C GLN A 275 9.45 2.34 9.80
N LEU A 276 8.58 1.73 10.61
CA LEU A 276 7.72 2.44 11.56
C LEU A 276 8.54 3.24 12.58
N VAL A 277 9.53 2.62 13.22
CA VAL A 277 10.40 3.28 14.21
C VAL A 277 11.16 4.44 13.58
N LYS A 278 11.73 4.24 12.38
CA LYS A 278 12.50 5.29 11.69
C LYS A 278 11.62 6.45 11.24
N ALA A 279 10.43 6.17 10.71
CA ALA A 279 9.49 7.21 10.31
C ALA A 279 9.03 8.03 11.52
N SER A 280 8.75 7.37 12.65
CA SER A 280 8.37 8.03 13.90
C SER A 280 9.48 8.95 14.42
N ASN A 281 10.73 8.47 14.46
CA ASN A 281 11.88 9.27 14.87
C ASN A 281 12.09 10.47 13.94
N TRP A 282 11.92 10.29 12.62
CA TRP A 282 12.09 11.36 11.66
C TRP A 282 11.06 12.49 11.85
N LEU A 283 9.81 12.15 12.16
CA LEU A 283 8.77 13.13 12.51
C LEU A 283 9.10 13.88 13.80
N VAL A 284 9.56 13.16 14.84
CA VAL A 284 9.96 13.79 16.11
C VAL A 284 11.12 14.77 15.91
N GLU A 285 12.13 14.39 15.12
CA GLU A 285 13.22 15.30 14.75
C GLU A 285 12.72 16.55 14.02
N GLY A 286 11.76 16.38 13.12
CA GLY A 286 11.08 17.46 12.41
C GLY A 286 10.35 18.43 13.33
N ASP A 287 9.56 17.89 14.26
CA ASP A 287 8.83 18.67 15.25
C ASP A 287 9.77 19.47 16.16
N ILE A 288 10.87 18.85 16.61
CA ILE A 288 11.88 19.53 17.43
C ILE A 288 12.53 20.67 16.63
N ALA A 289 12.89 20.44 15.37
CA ALA A 289 13.48 21.47 14.50
C ALA A 289 12.51 22.64 14.26
N ASN A 290 11.24 22.35 13.98
CA ASN A 290 10.22 23.36 13.75
C ASN A 290 9.98 24.20 15.03
N ARG A 291 9.91 23.54 16.20
CA ARG A 291 9.80 24.23 17.50
C ARG A 291 11.01 25.13 17.79
N ARG A 292 12.23 24.71 17.44
CA ARG A 292 13.44 25.54 17.58
C ARG A 292 13.39 26.77 16.66
N ALA A 293 12.97 26.60 15.41
CA ALA A 293 12.83 27.70 14.46
C ALA A 293 11.80 28.74 14.93
N LEU A 294 10.68 28.29 15.50
CA LEU A 294 9.66 29.17 16.08
C LEU A 294 10.16 29.94 17.31
N ARG A 295 10.99 29.31 18.16
CA ARG A 295 11.63 30.00 19.30
C ARG A 295 12.66 31.04 18.84
N GLY A 296 13.45 30.74 17.82
CA GLY A 296 14.47 31.65 17.29
C GLY A 296 13.91 32.90 16.61
N LYS A 297 12.68 32.86 16.07
CA LYS A 297 12.00 34.03 15.50
C LYS A 297 11.37 34.97 16.54
N LYS A 298 11.33 34.56 17.81
CA LYS A 298 10.67 35.31 18.88
C LYS A 298 11.63 36.18 19.70
N ASN A 299 12.94 36.05 19.44
CA ASN A 299 14.01 36.88 19.97
C ASN A 299 14.52 37.82 18.88
#